data_AF-A0A177ME05-F1
#
_entry.id   AF-A0A177ME05-F1
#
_cell.length_a   1.000
_cell.length_b   1.000
_cell.length_c   1.000
_cell.angle_alpha   90.00
_cell.angle_beta   90.00
_cell.angle_gamma   90.00
#
_symmetry.space_group_name_H-M   'P 1'
#
loop_
_entity.id
_entity.type
_entity.pdbx_description
1 polymer ?
#
loop_
_entity_poly.entity_id
_entity_poly.type
_entity_poly.pdbx_seq_one_letter_code
_entity_poly.pdbx_strand_id
1 'polypeptide(L)' 'MKRICSTGQRAAAIQTLLGTAKLNGLNPAAWLKETLEKLPIWPNSRIDELLPLTPGQIDAIKQILPERPKW' A
#
# COMPACT_ATOMS: atom_id res chain seq x y z
N MET A 1 -3.61 24.54 13.34
CA MET A 1 -3.13 23.95 12.07
C MET A 1 -2.07 22.90 12.37
N LYS A 2 -2.39 21.60 12.29
CA LYS A 2 -1.55 20.49 12.79
C LYS A 2 -0.37 20.27 11.84
N ARG A 3 0.84 20.68 12.26
CA ARG A 3 2.09 20.31 11.58
C ARG A 3 2.33 18.83 11.80
N ILE A 4 1.98 18.00 10.82
CA ILE A 4 2.44 16.62 10.73
C ILE A 4 3.83 16.67 10.13
N CYS A 5 4.84 16.36 10.94
CA CYS A 5 6.23 16.29 10.51
C CYS A 5 6.38 15.12 9.52
N SER A 6 6.76 15.44 8.28
CA SER A 6 6.88 14.51 7.14
C SER A 6 7.86 13.36 7.36
N THR A 7 8.72 13.47 8.38
CA THR A 7 9.72 12.45 8.77
C THR A 7 9.09 11.13 9.23
N GLY A 8 7.86 11.14 9.76
CA GLY A 8 7.16 9.93 10.24
C GLY A 8 6.24 9.27 9.21
N GLN A 9 5.92 9.93 8.11
CA GLN A 9 4.86 9.46 7.19
C GLN A 9 5.24 8.17 6.47
N ARG A 10 6.50 8.04 6.03
CA ARG A 10 6.97 6.84 5.34
C ARG A 10 7.06 5.65 6.29
N ALA A 11 7.58 5.87 7.49
CA ALA A 11 7.65 4.83 8.52
C ALA A 11 6.24 4.36 8.94
N ALA A 12 5.29 5.30 9.09
CA ALA A 12 3.90 4.97 9.39
C ALA A 12 3.25 4.17 8.25
N ALA A 13 3.47 4.54 6.99
CA ALA A 13 2.96 3.80 5.84
C ALA A 13 3.52 2.37 5.79
N ILE A 14 4.83 2.18 6.00
CA ILE A 14 5.46 0.85 6.04
C ILE A 14 4.88 0.03 7.20
N GLN A 15 4.73 0.63 8.39
CA GLN A 15 4.18 -0.06 9.56
C GLN A 15 2.74 -0.52 9.35
N THR A 16 1.92 0.31 8.70
CA THR A 16 0.55 -0.04 8.30
C THR A 16 0.56 -1.23 7.33
N LEU A 17 1.41 -1.19 6.30
CA LEU A 17 1.49 -2.28 5.31
C LEU A 17 1.97 -3.61 5.91
N LEU A 18 2.95 -3.58 6.81
CA LEU A 18 3.39 -4.77 7.55
C LEU A 18 2.27 -5.33 8.43
N GLY A 19 1.49 -4.45 9.07
CA GLY A 19 0.29 -4.82 9.83
C GLY A 19 -0.74 -5.50 8.93
N THR A 20 -1.00 -4.95 7.74
CA THR A 20 -1.91 -5.52 6.76
C THR A 20 -1.41 -6.87 6.24
N ALA A 21 -0.11 -7.04 5.96
CA ALA A 21 0.46 -8.33 5.57
C ALA A 21 0.22 -9.40 6.65
N LYS A 22 0.44 -9.05 7.92
CA LYS A 22 0.17 -9.95 9.05
C LYS A 22 -1.32 -10.32 9.18
N LEU A 23 -2.22 -9.35 8.98
CA LEU A 23 -3.68 -9.60 9.00
C LEU A 23 -4.12 -10.54 7.87
N ASN A 24 -3.42 -10.53 6.74
CA ASN A 24 -3.66 -11.45 5.64
C ASN A 24 -2.95 -12.81 5.79
N GLY A 25 -2.31 -13.07 6.93
CA GLY A 25 -1.56 -14.31 7.17
C GLY A 25 -0.24 -14.42 6.40
N LEU A 26 0.22 -13.33 5.77
CA LEU A 26 1.50 -13.27 5.08
C LEU A 26 2.63 -13.01 6.09
N ASN A 27 3.80 -13.61 5.85
CA ASN A 27 4.99 -13.29 6.63
C ASN A 27 5.47 -11.87 6.26
N PRO A 28 5.45 -10.89 7.19
CA PRO A 28 5.75 -9.50 6.86
C PRO A 28 7.16 -9.29 6.32
N ALA A 29 8.14 -10.06 6.80
CA ALA A 29 9.53 -9.96 6.36
C ALA A 29 9.72 -10.55 4.94
N ALA A 30 9.05 -11.67 4.65
CA ALA A 30 9.08 -12.29 3.33
C ALA A 30 8.38 -11.39 2.29
N TRP A 31 7.20 -10.87 2.62
CA TRP A 31 6.45 -9.95 1.76
C TRP A 31 7.24 -8.66 1.47
N LEU A 32 7.87 -8.06 2.50
CA LEU A 32 8.67 -6.85 2.31
C LEU A 32 9.86 -7.09 1.37
N LYS A 33 10.55 -8.23 1.54
CA LYS A 33 11.67 -8.60 0.67
C LYS A 33 11.22 -8.75 -0.77
N GLU A 34 10.17 -9.54 -1.02
CA GLU A 34 9.64 -9.73 -2.38
C GLU A 34 9.15 -8.42 -3.01
N THR A 35 8.56 -7.52 -2.21
CA THR A 35 8.10 -6.20 -2.65
C THR A 35 9.27 -5.32 -3.08
N LEU A 36 10.36 -5.28 -2.29
CA LEU A 36 11.57 -4.54 -2.62
C LEU A 36 12.30 -5.10 -3.85
N GLU A 37 12.28 -6.42 -4.05
CA GLU A 37 12.85 -7.08 -5.23
C GLU A 37 12.03 -6.78 -6.50
N LYS A 38 10.70 -6.63 -6.38
CA LYS A 38 9.80 -6.34 -7.51
C LYS A 38 9.74 -4.85 -7.87
N LEU A 39 9.91 -3.94 -6.89
CA LEU A 39 9.89 -2.48 -7.07
C LEU A 39 10.71 -1.91 -8.25
N PRO A 40 11.97 -2.30 -8.50
CA PRO A 40 12.76 -1.72 -9.60
C PRO A 40 12.24 -2.07 -10.99
N ILE A 41 11.38 -3.07 -11.11
CA ILE A 41 10.87 -3.61 -12.39
C ILE A 41 9.40 -3.18 -12.59
N TRP A 42 8.73 -2.69 -11.55
CA TRP A 42 7.30 -2.45 -11.55
C TRP A 42 6.94 -0.98 -11.80
N PRO A 43 6.00 -0.69 -12.73
CA PRO A 43 5.52 0.66 -12.94
C PRO A 43 4.71 1.15 -11.73
N ASN A 44 4.91 2.41 -11.33
CA ASN A 44 4.25 3.03 -10.17
C ASN A 44 2.71 2.94 -10.23
N SER A 45 2.14 2.89 -11.44
CA SER A 45 0.69 2.73 -11.68
C SER A 45 0.12 1.36 -11.31
N ARG A 46 0.97 0.36 -10.99
CA ARG A 46 0.55 -1.00 -10.61
C ARG A 46 1.02 -1.39 -9.21
N ILE A 47 1.48 -0.44 -8.40
CA ILE A 47 1.87 -0.69 -7.01
C ILE A 47 0.70 -1.26 -6.20
N ASP A 48 -0.54 -0.91 -6.53
CA ASP A 48 -1.72 -1.43 -5.87
C ASP A 48 -1.78 -2.97 -5.86
N GLU A 49 -1.31 -3.63 -6.94
CA GLU A 49 -1.27 -5.10 -7.06
C GLU A 49 -0.17 -5.75 -6.21
N LEU A 50 0.84 -4.98 -5.81
CA LEU A 50 1.97 -5.45 -5.00
C LEU A 50 1.70 -5.32 -3.49
N LEU A 51 0.72 -4.49 -3.12
CA LEU A 51 0.31 -4.32 -1.73
C LEU A 51 -0.32 -5.62 -1.21
N PRO A 52 -0.21 -5.91 0.10
CA PRO A 52 -0.81 -7.09 0.70
C PRO A 52 -2.31 -6.86 0.94
N LEU A 53 -2.98 -6.12 0.04
CA LEU A 53 -4.40 -5.89 0.06
C LEU A 53 -5.04 -7.01 -0.75
N THR A 54 -6.05 -7.68 -0.20
CA THR A 54 -6.83 -8.63 -0.99
C THR A 54 -7.39 -7.89 -2.22
N PRO A 55 -7.42 -8.51 -3.42
CA PRO A 55 -7.96 -7.87 -4.62
C PRO A 55 -9.35 -7.25 -4.38
N GLY A 56 -10.20 -7.94 -3.62
CA GLY A 56 -11.52 -7.43 -3.21
C GLY A 56 -11.49 -6.16 -2.35
N GLN A 57 -10.45 -5.92 -1.55
CA GLN A 57 -10.27 -4.65 -0.84
C GLN A 57 -9.82 -3.52 -1.77
N ILE A 58 -8.97 -3.81 -2.76
CA ILE A 58 -8.54 -2.81 -3.75
C ILE A 58 -9.73 -2.40 -4.60
N ASP A 59 -10.53 -3.36 -5.07
CA ASP A 59 -11.75 -3.11 -5.82
C ASP A 59 -12.77 -2.33 -4.98
N ALA A 60 -12.90 -2.62 -3.68
CA ALA A 60 -13.77 -1.86 -2.79
C ALA A 60 -13.30 -0.42 -2.57
N ILE A 61 -11.99 -0.18 -2.40
CA ILE A 61 -11.41 1.17 -2.25
C ILE A 61 -11.56 1.96 -3.56
N LYS A 62 -11.32 1.32 -4.71
CA LYS A 62 -11.51 1.93 -6.03
C LYS A 62 -12.98 2.26 -6.30
N GLN A 63 -13.92 1.44 -5.83
CA GLN A 63 -15.36 1.69 -5.98
C GLN A 63 -15.89 2.79 -5.04
N ILE A 64 -15.28 2.94 -3.84
CA ILE A 64 -15.64 4.00 -2.88
C ILE A 64 -15.13 5.37 -3.31
N LEU A 65 -14.07 5.43 -4.12
CA LEU A 65 -13.61 6.65 -4.75
C LEU A 65 -14.35 6.83 -6.08
N PRO A 66 -15.36 7.72 -6.20
CA PRO A 66 -15.83 8.09 -7.52
C PRO A 66 -14.64 8.61 -8.32
N GLU A 67 -14.43 8.04 -9.50
CA GLU A 67 -13.51 8.51 -10.54
C GLU A 67 -13.37 10.03 -10.44
N ARG A 68 -12.14 10.51 -10.24
CA ARG A 68 -11.85 11.92 -9.93
C ARG A 68 -12.75 12.83 -10.76
N PRO A 69 -13.49 13.79 -10.16
CA PRO A 69 -14.21 14.76 -10.97
C PRO A 69 -13.19 15.46 -11.88
N LYS A 70 -13.38 15.31 -13.19
CA LYS A 70 -12.69 16.09 -14.22
C LYS A 70 -13.17 17.53 -14.08
N TRP A 71 -12.47 18.33 -13.28
CA TRP A 71 -12.47 19.78 -13.45
C TRP A 71 -11.31 20.16 -14.36
#